data_AF-A0A397BYW5-F1
#
_entry.id   AF-A0A397BYW5-F1
#
_cell.length_a   1.000
_cell.length_b   1.000
_cell.length_c   1.000
_cell.angle_alpha   90.00
_cell.angle_beta   90.00
_cell.angle_gamma   90.00
#
_symmetry.space_group_name_H-M   'P 1'
#
loop_
_entity.id
_entity.type
_entity.pdbx_description
1 polymer ?
#
loop_
_entity_poly.entity_id
_entity_poly.type
_entity_poly.pdbx_seq_one_letter_code
_entity_poly.pdbx_strand_id
1 'polypeptide(L)'
;MYSTLPASRKLPRITDADDPDRHRLHLTHRDALVEGLTLAFHYPNMAVDAVDIVTGRAMTLPGGSFIHSSLGAYFDGNYYDDTELDRNLVVAGKLGATFSRNKFAVAITMAPLAACCVFCMGSYYRWFGLTVTNTMEVKVTFNNQRVGLVVRQEREMVRLSRERWHDVVVVVDGLRVTVLIDGNRMDELSLPQDFTYTAPPDADNDMFLLNYSCSGCFHGFMREFAMWKLT
;
A
#
# COMPACT_ATOMS: atom_id res chain seq x y z
N MET A 1 24.09 3.16 7.30
CA MET A 1 24.56 4.55 7.20
C MET A 1 23.96 5.11 5.91
N TYR A 2 22.84 5.82 6.01
CA TYR A 2 22.05 6.25 4.85
C TYR A 2 22.40 7.71 4.51
N SER A 3 22.71 7.94 3.23
CA SER A 3 23.29 9.17 2.68
C SER A 3 22.22 10.23 2.38
N THR A 4 22.49 11.49 2.70
CA THR A 4 21.64 12.68 2.54
C THR A 4 21.77 13.37 1.16
N LEU A 5 22.16 12.64 0.11
CA LEU A 5 22.31 13.22 -1.23
C LEU A 5 21.24 12.71 -2.19
N PRO A 6 20.35 13.58 -2.71
CA PRO A 6 19.59 13.27 -3.91
C PRO A 6 20.58 13.32 -5.10
N ALA A 7 20.66 12.24 -5.89
CA ALA A 7 21.30 12.11 -7.22
C ALA A 7 22.41 11.06 -7.42
N SER A 8 22.75 10.18 -6.47
CA SER A 8 23.78 9.12 -6.73
C SER A 8 23.25 7.71 -6.95
N ARG A 9 21.94 7.46 -6.80
CA ARG A 9 21.35 6.16 -7.14
C ARG A 9 21.05 6.14 -8.63
N LYS A 10 21.65 5.19 -9.36
CA LYS A 10 21.29 4.91 -10.76
C LYS A 10 19.76 4.79 -10.83
N LEU A 11 19.12 5.60 -11.67
CA LEU A 11 17.68 5.52 -11.87
C LEU A 11 17.31 4.06 -12.19
N PRO A 12 16.46 3.42 -11.37
CA PRO A 12 16.05 2.05 -11.62
C PRO A 12 15.40 1.97 -13.00
N ARG A 13 15.71 0.91 -13.75
CA ARG A 13 15.04 0.68 -15.02
C ARG A 13 13.76 -0.08 -14.74
N ILE A 14 12.68 0.65 -14.47
CA ILE A 14 11.36 0.04 -14.48
C ILE A 14 11.08 -0.47 -15.89
N THR A 15 10.78 -1.76 -16.02
CA THR A 15 10.39 -2.30 -17.33
C THR A 15 8.94 -1.94 -17.60
N ASP A 16 8.71 -1.15 -18.66
CA ASP A 16 7.38 -0.72 -19.14
C ASP A 16 6.51 -1.86 -19.71
N ALA A 17 6.84 -3.13 -19.44
CA ALA A 17 6.00 -4.26 -19.85
C ALA A 17 4.77 -4.33 -18.93
N ASP A 18 3.96 -3.28 -18.92
CA ASP A 18 2.57 -3.39 -18.52
C ASP A 18 1.89 -4.29 -19.54
N ASP A 19 1.53 -5.49 -19.11
CA ASP A 19 0.60 -6.32 -19.85
C ASP A 19 -0.80 -5.65 -19.75
N PRO A 20 -1.33 -5.05 -20.84
CA PRO A 20 -2.59 -4.31 -20.77
C PRO A 20 -3.78 -5.23 -20.51
N ASP A 21 -3.69 -6.52 -20.87
CA ASP A 21 -4.72 -7.49 -20.56
C ASP A 21 -4.74 -7.79 -19.06
N ARG A 22 -3.56 -7.91 -18.45
CA ARG A 22 -3.39 -8.10 -16.99
C ARG A 22 -3.95 -6.93 -16.19
N HIS A 23 -3.64 -5.70 -16.60
CA HIS A 23 -4.17 -4.50 -15.93
C HIS A 23 -5.70 -4.39 -16.09
N ARG A 24 -6.24 -4.67 -17.29
CA ARG A 24 -7.70 -4.68 -17.50
C ARG A 24 -8.40 -5.74 -16.65
N LEU A 25 -7.81 -6.94 -16.54
CA LEU A 25 -8.31 -8.01 -15.69
C LEU A 25 -8.29 -7.58 -14.21
N HIS A 26 -7.20 -6.93 -13.79
CA HIS A 26 -7.10 -6.34 -12.45
C HIS A 26 -8.24 -5.37 -12.17
N LEU A 27 -8.46 -4.38 -13.04
CA LEU A 27 -9.53 -3.40 -12.86
C LEU A 27 -10.90 -4.08 -12.75
N THR A 28 -11.18 -5.04 -13.63
CA THR A 28 -12.45 -5.79 -13.63
C THR A 28 -12.68 -6.53 -12.31
N HIS A 29 -11.68 -7.28 -11.83
CA HIS A 29 -11.81 -8.03 -10.59
C HIS A 29 -11.80 -7.14 -9.34
N ARG A 30 -11.04 -6.04 -9.36
CA ARG A 30 -11.07 -5.02 -8.31
C ARG A 30 -12.47 -4.43 -8.20
N ASP A 31 -13.05 -3.98 -9.30
CA ASP A 31 -14.35 -3.30 -9.31
C ASP A 31 -15.45 -4.21 -8.76
N ALA A 32 -15.43 -5.50 -9.09
CA ALA A 32 -16.31 -6.50 -8.51
C ALA A 32 -16.10 -6.70 -6.99
N LEU A 33 -14.85 -6.62 -6.51
CA LEU A 33 -14.53 -6.79 -5.09
C LEU A 33 -14.90 -5.57 -4.23
N VAL A 34 -14.87 -4.37 -4.81
CA VAL A 34 -15.18 -3.12 -4.10
C VAL A 34 -16.63 -2.67 -4.28
N GLU A 35 -17.44 -3.46 -4.99
CA GLU A 35 -18.86 -3.20 -5.17
C GLU A 35 -19.56 -3.00 -3.81
N GLY A 36 -20.33 -1.91 -3.70
CA GLY A 36 -21.01 -1.51 -2.47
C GLY A 36 -20.13 -0.82 -1.43
N LEU A 37 -18.85 -0.60 -1.69
CA LEU A 37 -17.97 0.25 -0.88
C LEU A 37 -17.85 1.66 -1.49
N THR A 38 -17.56 2.64 -0.65
CA THR A 38 -17.34 4.03 -1.07
C THR A 38 -15.85 4.36 -1.02
N LEU A 39 -15.37 5.09 -2.02
CA LEU A 39 -13.99 5.60 -2.03
C LEU A 39 -13.75 6.51 -0.80
N ALA A 40 -12.68 6.23 -0.07
CA ALA A 40 -12.22 7.01 1.05
C ALA A 40 -11.09 7.98 0.65
N PHE A 41 -10.23 7.56 -0.29
CA PHE A 41 -9.29 8.39 -1.03
C PHE A 41 -8.93 7.71 -2.35
N HIS A 42 -8.46 8.46 -3.34
CA HIS A 42 -7.95 7.93 -4.60
C HIS A 42 -6.93 8.86 -5.25
N TYR A 43 -5.72 8.35 -5.48
CA TYR A 43 -4.68 8.94 -6.31
C TYR A 43 -4.66 8.18 -7.64
N PRO A 44 -5.36 8.64 -8.71
CA PRO A 44 -5.60 7.83 -9.91
C PRO A 44 -4.43 7.83 -10.91
N ASN A 45 -3.59 8.87 -10.89
CA ASN A 45 -2.46 9.00 -11.81
C ASN A 45 -1.31 9.78 -11.16
N MET A 46 -0.50 9.07 -10.39
CA MET A 46 0.63 9.65 -9.67
C MET A 46 1.80 10.10 -10.55
N ALA A 47 1.67 10.04 -11.89
CA ALA A 47 2.65 10.60 -12.83
C ALA A 47 2.40 12.08 -13.14
N VAL A 48 1.22 12.59 -12.78
CA VAL A 48 0.84 14.01 -12.95
C VAL A 48 1.01 14.75 -11.63
N ASP A 49 0.33 14.28 -10.60
CA ASP A 49 0.36 14.83 -9.25
C ASP A 49 0.10 13.73 -8.21
N ALA A 50 0.28 14.04 -6.93
CA ALA A 50 -0.13 13.16 -5.84
C ALA A 50 -1.36 13.74 -5.13
N VAL A 51 -2.42 14.06 -5.89
CA VAL A 51 -3.66 14.63 -5.35
C VAL A 51 -4.74 13.55 -5.22
N ASP A 52 -5.32 13.46 -4.02
CA ASP A 52 -6.50 12.64 -3.77
C ASP A 52 -7.73 13.30 -4.42
N ILE A 53 -8.32 12.65 -5.41
CA ILE A 53 -9.50 13.19 -6.12
C ILE A 53 -10.78 13.17 -5.29
N VAL A 54 -10.80 12.44 -4.17
CA VAL A 54 -11.96 12.38 -3.26
C VAL A 54 -12.00 13.59 -2.33
N THR A 55 -10.85 13.95 -1.74
CA THR A 55 -10.76 15.03 -0.75
C THR A 55 -10.11 16.31 -1.28
N GLY A 56 -9.46 16.27 -2.45
CA GLY A 56 -8.65 17.36 -2.99
C GLY A 56 -7.30 17.54 -2.29
N ARG A 57 -6.95 16.67 -1.34
CA ARG A 57 -5.72 16.77 -0.56
C ARG A 57 -4.52 16.26 -1.36
N ALA A 58 -3.47 17.07 -1.44
CA ALA A 58 -2.18 16.62 -1.95
C ALA A 58 -1.41 15.81 -0.87
N MET A 59 -0.85 14.67 -1.26
CA MET A 59 0.13 13.95 -0.46
C MET A 59 1.46 14.68 -0.50
N THR A 60 2.00 15.04 0.66
CA THR A 60 3.34 15.62 0.74
C THR A 60 4.39 14.53 0.54
N LEU A 61 5.24 14.71 -0.47
CA LEU A 61 6.35 13.80 -0.78
C LEU A 61 7.59 14.17 0.05
N PRO A 62 8.37 13.20 0.54
CA PRO A 62 9.58 13.46 1.32
C PRO A 62 10.74 13.87 0.41
N GLY A 63 11.82 14.42 0.98
CA GLY A 63 12.85 15.16 0.23
C GLY A 63 13.56 14.36 -0.87
N GLY A 64 13.70 13.04 -0.71
CA GLY A 64 14.29 12.16 -1.74
C GLY A 64 13.31 11.63 -2.78
N SER A 65 12.03 11.96 -2.66
CA SER A 65 10.93 11.46 -3.49
C SER A 65 10.49 12.52 -4.51
N PHE A 66 9.95 12.08 -5.65
CA PHE A 66 9.57 12.99 -6.74
C PHE A 66 8.50 12.37 -7.64
N ILE A 67 7.85 13.20 -8.46
CA ILE A 67 6.90 12.75 -9.48
C ILE A 67 7.64 12.57 -10.81
N HIS A 68 7.61 11.36 -11.36
CA HIS A 68 8.12 11.05 -12.69
C HIS A 68 6.98 11.05 -13.71
N SER A 69 7.12 11.84 -14.77
CA SER A 69 6.06 12.10 -15.75
C SER A 69 5.51 10.87 -16.48
N SER A 70 6.26 9.76 -16.52
CA SER A 70 5.82 8.49 -17.13
C SER A 70 5.76 7.29 -16.17
N LEU A 71 6.38 7.40 -14.99
CA LEU A 71 6.55 6.26 -14.08
C LEU A 71 5.77 6.44 -12.78
N GLY A 72 5.14 7.59 -12.54
CA GLY A 72 4.44 7.84 -11.29
C GLY A 72 5.32 8.45 -10.20
N ALA A 73 4.83 8.43 -8.97
CA ALA A 73 5.55 8.97 -7.83
C ALA A 73 6.62 7.97 -7.37
N TYR A 74 7.87 8.43 -7.32
CA TYR A 74 8.99 7.72 -6.76
C TYR A 74 9.10 8.00 -5.26
N PHE A 75 9.27 6.94 -4.47
CA PHE A 75 9.59 6.99 -3.05
C PHE A 75 10.93 6.31 -2.79
N ASP A 76 11.85 7.00 -2.13
CA ASP A 76 13.26 6.59 -2.01
C ASP A 76 13.58 5.60 -0.88
N GLY A 77 12.56 5.27 -0.06
CA GLY A 77 12.65 4.36 1.07
C GLY A 77 13.45 4.88 2.25
N ASN A 78 13.79 6.18 2.30
CA ASN A 78 14.67 6.75 3.32
C ASN A 78 14.12 8.07 3.88
N TYR A 79 12.90 8.01 4.42
CA TYR A 79 12.20 9.19 4.93
C TYR A 79 11.58 8.98 6.32
N TYR A 80 12.06 7.98 7.07
CA TYR A 80 11.62 7.76 8.46
C TYR A 80 11.95 9.00 9.32
N ASP A 81 13.20 9.47 9.27
CA ASP A 81 13.63 10.62 10.06
C ASP A 81 12.91 11.92 9.64
N ASP A 82 12.65 12.09 8.34
CA ASP A 82 11.85 13.21 7.83
C ASP A 82 10.44 13.21 8.46
N THR A 83 9.82 12.03 8.60
CA THR A 83 8.47 11.90 9.18
C THR A 83 8.41 12.09 10.71
N GLU A 84 9.54 11.97 11.40
CA GLU A 84 9.64 12.39 12.82
C GLU A 84 9.57 13.91 12.96
N LEU A 85 10.06 14.66 11.95
CA LEU A 85 9.99 16.13 11.89
C LEU A 85 8.63 16.64 11.42
N ASP A 86 8.04 15.99 10.40
CA ASP A 86 6.68 16.26 9.96
C ASP A 86 5.89 14.96 9.74
N ARG A 87 5.01 14.65 10.70
CA ARG A 87 4.18 13.45 10.68
C ARG A 87 3.14 13.42 9.56
N ASN A 88 2.90 14.53 8.87
CA ASN A 88 1.99 14.56 7.72
C ASN A 88 2.66 14.12 6.41
N LEU A 89 4.00 14.00 6.40
CA LEU A 89 4.71 13.44 5.25
C LEU A 89 4.22 12.02 4.97
N VAL A 90 4.01 11.73 3.68
CA VAL A 90 3.54 10.44 3.15
C VAL A 90 2.25 9.89 3.78
N VAL A 91 1.40 10.74 4.35
CA VAL A 91 0.06 10.34 4.82
C VAL A 91 -0.89 10.26 3.64
N ALA A 92 -1.12 9.06 3.12
CA ALA A 92 -1.98 8.81 1.98
C ALA A 92 -3.47 8.98 2.27
N GLY A 93 -3.93 8.69 3.49
CA GLY A 93 -5.35 8.84 3.84
C GLY A 93 -5.52 9.30 5.28
N LYS A 94 -6.46 10.22 5.52
CA LYS A 94 -6.95 10.58 6.86
C LYS A 94 -8.40 10.14 6.96
N LEU A 95 -8.63 8.90 7.40
CA LEU A 95 -9.94 8.25 7.26
C LEU A 95 -10.93 8.62 8.37
N GLY A 96 -10.45 9.24 9.44
CA GLY A 96 -11.25 9.70 10.56
C GLY A 96 -11.73 8.59 11.50
N ALA A 97 -12.42 9.01 12.56
CA ALA A 97 -12.88 8.15 13.65
C ALA A 97 -14.01 7.18 13.26
N THR A 98 -14.73 7.46 12.18
CA THR A 98 -15.89 6.65 11.73
C THR A 98 -15.53 5.54 10.76
N PHE A 99 -14.24 5.34 10.48
CA PHE A 99 -13.79 4.30 9.56
C PHE A 99 -14.05 2.89 10.13
N SER A 100 -14.87 2.10 9.44
CA SER A 100 -15.13 0.72 9.80
C SER A 100 -13.97 -0.19 9.40
N ARG A 101 -13.39 -0.89 10.38
CA ARG A 101 -12.38 -1.93 10.14
C ARG A 101 -12.95 -3.29 9.79
N ASN A 102 -14.28 -3.44 9.81
CA ASN A 102 -14.93 -4.70 9.49
C ASN A 102 -14.99 -4.96 7.99
N LYS A 103 -15.06 -3.92 7.16
CA LYS A 103 -15.05 -4.08 5.70
C LYS A 103 -14.44 -2.89 4.98
N PHE A 104 -13.37 -3.14 4.25
CA PHE A 104 -12.66 -2.14 3.47
C PHE A 104 -11.77 -2.79 2.41
N ALA A 105 -11.33 -2.00 1.43
CA ALA A 105 -10.41 -2.44 0.40
C ALA A 105 -9.31 -1.41 0.16
N VAL A 106 -8.12 -1.86 -0.18
CA VAL A 106 -7.00 -1.01 -0.61
C VAL A 106 -6.48 -1.55 -1.94
N ALA A 107 -6.29 -0.67 -2.92
CA ALA A 107 -5.70 -0.99 -4.22
C ALA A 107 -4.48 -0.12 -4.48
N ILE A 108 -3.43 -0.71 -5.02
CA ILE A 108 -2.19 -0.02 -5.35
C ILE A 108 -1.59 -0.59 -6.64
N THR A 109 -1.16 0.30 -7.54
CA THR A 109 -0.30 -0.05 -8.67
C THR A 109 1.10 0.44 -8.36
N MET A 110 2.04 -0.49 -8.16
CA MET A 110 3.39 -0.20 -7.69
C MET A 110 4.48 -0.99 -8.43
N ALA A 111 5.68 -0.42 -8.47
CA ALA A 111 6.90 -1.12 -8.86
C ALA A 111 7.91 -1.08 -7.70
N PRO A 112 7.95 -2.10 -6.84
CA PRO A 112 8.86 -2.13 -5.70
C PRO A 112 10.31 -2.34 -6.15
N LEU A 113 11.24 -1.64 -5.52
CA LEU A 113 12.68 -1.73 -5.81
C LEU A 113 13.43 -2.61 -4.81
N ALA A 114 12.85 -2.80 -3.62
CA ALA A 114 13.39 -3.63 -2.57
C ALA A 114 12.28 -4.08 -1.61
N ALA A 115 12.66 -4.78 -0.55
CA ALA A 115 11.80 -4.97 0.61
C ALA A 115 11.36 -3.61 1.16
N CYS A 116 10.09 -3.52 1.55
CA CYS A 116 9.51 -2.27 2.01
C CYS A 116 8.23 -2.50 2.81
N CYS A 117 7.87 -1.49 3.61
CA CYS A 117 6.47 -1.31 4.00
C CYS A 117 5.77 -0.61 2.84
N VAL A 118 4.76 -1.25 2.25
CA VAL A 118 3.98 -0.61 1.18
C VAL A 118 3.10 0.48 1.76
N PHE A 119 2.35 0.13 2.81
CA PHE A 119 1.65 1.08 3.65
C PHE A 119 1.40 0.48 5.04
N CYS A 120 1.10 1.35 6.00
CA CYS A 120 0.67 0.99 7.34
C CYS A 120 -0.47 1.90 7.80
N MET A 121 -1.51 1.29 8.36
CA MET A 121 -2.63 1.97 9.02
C MET A 121 -2.32 2.19 10.49
N GLY A 122 -2.22 3.44 10.87
CA GLY A 122 -1.98 3.87 12.23
C GLY A 122 -0.50 3.94 12.60
N SER A 123 -0.12 5.06 13.18
CA SER A 123 1.25 5.35 13.63
C SER A 123 1.62 4.64 14.94
N TYR A 124 0.64 4.36 15.81
CA TYR A 124 0.84 3.75 17.13
C TYR A 124 0.46 2.28 17.16
N TYR A 125 -0.72 1.93 16.64
CA TYR A 125 -1.24 0.57 16.70
C TYR A 125 -0.89 -0.25 15.47
N ARG A 126 -0.65 0.40 14.32
CA ARG A 126 -0.19 -0.25 13.09
C ARG A 126 -1.10 -1.44 12.75
N TRP A 127 -2.41 -1.20 12.81
CA TRP A 127 -3.42 -2.24 12.97
C TRP A 127 -3.67 -3.03 11.69
N PHE A 128 -3.30 -2.47 10.53
CA PHE A 128 -3.31 -3.12 9.22
C PHE A 128 -2.16 -2.60 8.37
N GLY A 129 -1.63 -3.42 7.47
CA GLY A 129 -0.58 -2.98 6.55
C GLY A 129 -0.23 -4.02 5.52
N LEU A 130 0.48 -3.59 4.49
CA LEU A 130 1.02 -4.43 3.43
C LEU A 130 2.55 -4.28 3.40
N THR A 131 3.25 -5.39 3.30
CA THR A 131 4.72 -5.41 3.27
C THR A 131 5.23 -6.33 2.18
N VAL A 132 6.40 -5.97 1.64
CA VAL A 132 7.18 -6.79 0.70
C VAL A 132 8.46 -7.20 1.42
N THR A 133 8.73 -8.50 1.50
CA THR A 133 9.90 -9.04 2.22
C THR A 133 11.20 -8.89 1.41
N ASN A 134 12.34 -9.25 2.03
CA ASN A 134 13.64 -9.30 1.35
C ASN A 134 13.67 -10.27 0.16
N THR A 135 12.86 -11.34 0.21
CA THR A 135 12.65 -12.30 -0.87
C THR A 135 11.49 -11.91 -1.81
N MET A 136 11.00 -10.67 -1.70
CA MET A 136 9.91 -10.08 -2.48
C MET A 136 8.54 -10.74 -2.27
N GLU A 137 8.34 -11.45 -1.17
CA GLU A 137 7.05 -12.04 -0.83
C GLU A 137 6.09 -10.97 -0.32
N VAL A 138 4.81 -11.10 -0.67
CA VAL A 138 3.77 -10.19 -0.20
C VAL A 138 3.17 -10.70 1.12
N LYS A 139 3.09 -9.82 2.12
CA LYS A 139 2.45 -10.12 3.40
C LYS A 139 1.45 -9.05 3.78
N VAL A 140 0.22 -9.48 4.10
CA VAL A 140 -0.78 -8.66 4.77
C VAL A 140 -0.55 -8.79 6.27
N THR A 141 -0.47 -7.67 6.98
CA THR A 141 -0.09 -7.63 8.40
C THR A 141 -1.16 -6.94 9.22
N PHE A 142 -1.35 -7.40 10.46
CA PHE A 142 -2.30 -6.84 11.42
C PHE A 142 -1.66 -6.70 12.79
N ASN A 143 -2.17 -5.74 13.59
CA ASN A 143 -1.78 -5.48 14.98
C ASN A 143 -0.25 -5.41 15.18
N ASN A 144 0.40 -4.45 14.50
CA ASN A 144 1.84 -4.28 14.53
C ASN A 144 2.60 -5.57 14.18
N GLN A 145 2.21 -6.20 13.07
CA GLN A 145 2.84 -7.41 12.51
C GLN A 145 2.71 -8.68 13.38
N ARG A 146 1.96 -8.65 14.50
CA ARG A 146 1.69 -9.83 15.33
C ARG A 146 0.97 -10.93 14.57
N VAL A 147 0.11 -10.55 13.63
CA VAL A 147 -0.50 -11.46 12.66
C VAL A 147 0.02 -11.06 11.28
N GLY A 148 0.63 -12.02 10.59
CA GLY A 148 1.15 -11.84 9.23
C GLY A 148 0.67 -12.96 8.34
N LEU A 149 -0.17 -12.63 7.35
CA LEU A 149 -0.69 -13.55 6.36
C LEU A 149 0.19 -13.47 5.11
N VAL A 150 0.93 -14.54 4.82
CA VAL A 150 1.73 -14.66 3.60
C VAL A 150 0.79 -14.93 2.43
N VAL A 151 0.86 -14.10 1.40
CA VAL A 151 0.03 -14.26 0.20
C VAL A 151 0.56 -15.41 -0.63
N ARG A 152 -0.35 -16.29 -1.05
CA ARG A 152 -0.04 -17.49 -1.83
C ARG A 152 -0.95 -17.62 -3.04
N GLN A 153 -0.48 -18.31 -4.05
CA GLN A 153 -1.26 -18.76 -5.19
C GLN A 153 -0.95 -20.23 -5.39
N GLU A 154 -1.97 -21.08 -5.39
CA GLU A 154 -1.80 -22.54 -5.52
C GLU A 154 -0.86 -23.11 -4.44
N ARG A 155 -0.94 -22.56 -3.22
CA ARG A 155 -0.13 -22.88 -2.03
C ARG A 155 1.34 -22.45 -2.10
N GLU A 156 1.78 -21.84 -3.19
CA GLU A 156 3.13 -21.30 -3.34
C GLU A 156 3.18 -19.82 -2.95
N MET A 157 4.29 -19.39 -2.34
CA MET A 157 4.47 -17.99 -1.95
C MET A 157 4.57 -17.09 -3.17
N VAL A 158 3.71 -16.08 -3.26
CA VAL A 158 3.76 -15.11 -4.36
C VAL A 158 4.92 -14.15 -4.13
N ARG A 159 5.79 -14.02 -5.14
CA ARG A 159 6.93 -13.11 -5.14
C ARG A 159 6.77 -12.08 -6.23
N LEU A 160 6.78 -10.81 -5.82
CA LEU A 160 6.81 -9.70 -6.77
C LEU A 160 8.17 -9.65 -7.45
N SER A 161 8.16 -9.26 -8.71
CA SER A 161 9.40 -8.97 -9.41
C SER A 161 9.84 -7.56 -9.10
N ARG A 162 11.11 -7.38 -8.74
CA ARG A 162 11.68 -6.03 -8.60
C ARG A 162 11.63 -5.30 -9.93
N GLU A 163 11.49 -3.98 -9.88
CA GLU A 163 11.53 -3.10 -11.05
C GLU A 163 10.44 -3.40 -12.10
N ARG A 164 9.35 -4.07 -11.68
CA ARG A 164 8.18 -4.36 -12.53
C ARG A 164 6.91 -3.85 -11.88
N TRP A 165 5.97 -3.41 -12.71
CA TRP A 165 4.64 -3.02 -12.28
C TRP A 165 3.84 -4.22 -11.80
N HIS A 166 3.19 -4.02 -10.66
CA HIS A 166 2.27 -4.95 -10.06
C HIS A 166 1.03 -4.22 -9.57
N ASP A 167 -0.13 -4.79 -9.85
CA ASP A 167 -1.41 -4.30 -9.36
C ASP A 167 -1.85 -5.17 -8.18
N VAL A 168 -1.99 -4.58 -6.98
CA VAL A 168 -2.33 -5.31 -5.75
C VAL A 168 -3.61 -4.74 -5.16
N VAL A 169 -4.58 -5.62 -4.87
CA VAL A 169 -5.79 -5.28 -4.10
C VAL A 169 -5.84 -6.17 -2.88
N VAL A 170 -6.12 -5.57 -1.73
CA VAL A 170 -6.42 -6.28 -0.48
C VAL A 170 -7.80 -5.87 0.00
N VAL A 171 -8.68 -6.83 0.20
CA VAL A 171 -10.02 -6.64 0.78
C VAL A 171 -10.10 -7.37 2.09
N VAL A 172 -10.56 -6.68 3.12
CA VAL A 172 -10.90 -7.25 4.41
C VAL A 172 -12.42 -7.25 4.53
N ASP A 173 -13.00 -8.40 4.88
CA ASP A 173 -14.43 -8.57 5.16
C ASP A 173 -14.60 -9.49 6.39
N GLY A 174 -14.79 -8.87 7.55
CA GLY A 174 -14.73 -9.50 8.86
C GLY A 174 -13.36 -10.15 9.08
N LEU A 175 -13.36 -11.49 9.19
CA LEU A 175 -12.14 -12.27 9.36
C LEU A 175 -11.52 -12.73 8.03
N ARG A 176 -12.20 -12.52 6.89
CA ARG A 176 -11.70 -12.96 5.59
C ARG A 176 -10.84 -11.87 4.97
N VAL A 177 -9.74 -12.30 4.36
CA VAL A 177 -8.84 -11.43 3.62
C VAL A 177 -8.72 -11.97 2.20
N THR A 178 -9.18 -11.18 1.23
CA THR A 178 -9.02 -11.49 -0.20
C THR A 178 -7.88 -10.64 -0.75
N VAL A 179 -6.98 -11.25 -1.50
CA VAL A 179 -5.91 -10.54 -2.20
C VAL A 179 -6.02 -10.82 -3.70
N LEU A 180 -5.89 -9.78 -4.51
CA LEU A 180 -5.60 -9.89 -5.94
C LEU A 180 -4.19 -9.39 -6.21
N ILE A 181 -3.45 -10.10 -7.04
CA ILE A 181 -2.18 -9.63 -7.59
C ILE A 181 -2.25 -9.82 -9.10
N ASP A 182 -2.03 -8.74 -9.85
CA ASP A 182 -1.95 -8.78 -11.31
C ASP A 182 -3.21 -9.39 -11.98
N GLY A 183 -4.37 -9.07 -11.42
CA GLY A 183 -5.67 -9.61 -11.86
C GLY A 183 -5.95 -11.04 -11.41
N ASN A 184 -5.00 -11.75 -10.82
CA ASN A 184 -5.22 -13.09 -10.30
C ASN A 184 -5.72 -13.05 -8.87
N ARG A 185 -6.72 -13.88 -8.54
CA ARG A 185 -7.17 -14.08 -7.17
C ARG A 185 -6.20 -15.03 -6.46
N MET A 186 -5.73 -14.60 -5.30
CA MET A 186 -4.84 -15.37 -4.46
C MET A 186 -5.61 -16.41 -3.64
N ASP A 187 -4.88 -17.33 -3.00
CA ASP A 187 -5.45 -18.29 -2.07
C ASP A 187 -6.21 -17.58 -0.93
N GLU A 188 -7.23 -18.25 -0.38
CA GLU A 188 -8.02 -17.70 0.72
C GLU A 188 -7.15 -17.45 1.96
N LEU A 189 -7.21 -16.23 2.48
CA LEU A 189 -6.57 -15.85 3.73
C LEU A 189 -7.66 -15.55 4.76
N SER A 190 -7.44 -15.97 6.00
CA SER A 190 -8.36 -15.70 7.11
C SER A 190 -7.59 -15.39 8.38
N LEU A 191 -8.15 -14.45 9.14
CA LEU A 191 -7.72 -14.13 10.49
C LEU A 191 -8.20 -15.24 11.46
N PRO A 192 -7.51 -15.42 12.61
CA PRO A 192 -7.99 -16.29 13.68
C PRO A 192 -9.41 -15.95 14.11
N GLN A 193 -10.18 -16.95 14.58
CA GLN A 193 -11.57 -16.74 15.01
C GLN A 193 -11.69 -15.79 16.20
N ASP A 194 -10.67 -15.71 17.05
CA ASP A 194 -10.56 -14.83 18.21
C ASP A 194 -9.85 -13.50 17.90
N PHE A 195 -9.60 -13.20 16.62
CA PHE A 195 -8.91 -11.98 16.23
C PHE A 195 -9.68 -10.73 16.67
N THR A 196 -8.95 -9.81 17.28
CA THR A 196 -9.43 -8.46 17.63
C THR A 196 -8.38 -7.43 17.26
N TYR A 197 -8.81 -6.26 16.78
CA TYR A 197 -7.90 -5.14 16.56
C TYR A 197 -7.38 -4.59 17.89
N THR A 198 -6.08 -4.35 17.99
CA THR A 198 -5.48 -3.75 19.19
C THR A 198 -5.76 -2.25 19.29
N ALA A 199 -6.01 -1.59 18.17
CA ALA A 199 -6.42 -0.19 18.12
C ALA A 199 -7.88 -0.02 18.58
N PRO A 200 -8.21 0.99 19.39
CA PRO A 200 -9.59 1.44 19.58
C PRO A 200 -10.26 1.74 18.23
N PRO A 201 -11.58 1.51 18.05
CA PRO A 201 -12.26 1.65 16.75
C PRO A 201 -12.10 3.03 16.08
N ASP A 202 -12.02 4.09 16.89
CA ASP A 202 -11.99 5.50 16.49
C ASP A 202 -10.57 6.09 16.38
N ALA A 203 -9.54 5.32 16.71
CA ALA A 203 -8.17 5.80 16.81
C ALA A 203 -7.30 5.37 15.61
N ASP A 204 -6.31 6.19 15.26
CA ASP A 204 -5.15 5.76 14.44
C ASP A 204 -5.53 5.17 13.06
N ASN A 205 -6.51 5.80 12.40
CA ASN A 205 -7.01 5.41 11.08
C ASN A 205 -6.32 6.17 9.93
N ASP A 206 -5.19 6.81 10.20
CA ASP A 206 -4.38 7.43 9.16
C ASP A 206 -3.55 6.37 8.43
N MET A 207 -3.41 6.51 7.12
CA MET A 207 -2.61 5.62 6.27
C MET A 207 -1.29 6.28 5.92
N PHE A 208 -0.19 5.61 6.27
CA PHE A 208 1.18 6.06 6.03
C PHE A 208 1.86 5.16 5.01
N LEU A 209 2.75 5.71 4.18
CA LEU A 209 3.71 4.91 3.39
C LEU A 209 4.96 4.52 4.19
N LEU A 210 4.79 4.32 5.50
CA LEU A 210 5.85 3.89 6.41
C LEU A 210 5.28 3.10 7.59
N ASN A 211 6.12 2.34 8.25
CA ASN A 211 5.81 1.66 9.49
C ASN A 211 6.77 2.10 10.59
N TYR A 212 6.22 2.80 11.59
CA TYR A 212 7.02 3.37 12.67
C TYR A 212 7.68 2.34 13.61
N SER A 213 7.28 1.06 13.59
CA SER A 213 7.86 0.06 14.53
C SER A 213 9.15 -0.57 14.03
N CYS A 214 9.37 -0.56 12.72
CA CYS A 214 10.55 -1.16 12.09
C CYS A 214 11.28 -0.17 11.17
N SER A 215 10.89 1.10 11.20
CA SER A 215 11.36 2.15 10.29
C SER A 215 11.25 1.79 8.81
N GLY A 216 10.35 0.86 8.48
CA GLY A 216 10.15 0.38 7.12
C GLY A 216 9.41 1.44 6.31
N CYS A 217 9.99 1.89 5.21
CA CYS A 217 9.39 2.88 4.31
C CYS A 217 9.06 2.21 2.96
N PHE A 218 8.11 2.76 2.20
CA PHE A 218 7.91 2.35 0.81
C PHE A 218 9.11 2.77 -0.04
N HIS A 219 9.63 1.84 -0.85
CA HIS A 219 10.76 2.06 -1.74
C HIS A 219 10.41 1.55 -3.14
N GLY A 220 10.06 2.47 -4.04
CA GLY A 220 9.65 2.16 -5.40
C GLY A 220 8.84 3.24 -6.07
N PHE A 221 8.21 2.88 -7.18
CA PHE A 221 7.29 3.76 -7.89
C PHE A 221 5.84 3.37 -7.61
N MET A 222 4.95 4.35 -7.67
CA MET A 222 3.51 4.19 -7.49
C MET A 222 2.77 4.98 -8.57
N ARG A 223 1.75 4.37 -9.19
CA ARG A 223 0.91 5.02 -10.23
C ARG A 223 -0.51 5.27 -9.77
N GLU A 224 -1.06 4.33 -9.02
CA GLU A 224 -2.40 4.44 -8.45
C GLU A 224 -2.35 4.02 -6.99
N PHE A 225 -3.09 4.74 -6.14
CA PHE A 225 -3.35 4.31 -4.76
C PHE A 225 -4.74 4.70 -4.31
N ALA A 226 -5.54 3.73 -3.88
CA ALA A 226 -6.93 3.95 -3.56
C ALA A 226 -7.34 3.12 -2.35
N MET A 227 -8.34 3.63 -1.63
CA MET A 227 -8.98 2.91 -0.55
C MET A 227 -10.48 3.09 -0.60
N TRP A 228 -11.20 2.01 -0.33
CA TRP A 228 -12.65 1.98 -0.17
C TRP A 228 -13.02 1.56 1.24
N LYS A 229 -14.15 2.06 1.73
CA LYS A 229 -14.70 1.74 3.04
C LYS A 229 -16.19 1.44 2.96
N LEU A 230 -16.69 0.68 3.92
CA LEU A 230 -18.12 0.59 4.16
C LEU A 230 -18.64 1.96 4.64
N THR A 231 -19.79 2.39 4.13
CA THR A 231 -20.46 3.64 4.53
C THR A 231 -20.95 3.60 5.97
#